data_AF-A0A927L3S9-F1
#
_entry.id   AF-A0A927L3S9-F1
#
_cell.length_a   1.000
_cell.length_b   1.000
_cell.length_c   1.000
_cell.angle_alpha   90.00
_cell.angle_beta   90.00
_cell.angle_gamma   90.00
#
_symmetry.space_group_name_H-M   'P 1'
#
loop_
_entity.id
_entity.type
_entity.pdbx_description
1 polymer ?
#
loop_
_entity_poly.entity_id
_entity_poly.type
_entity_poly.pdbx_seq_one_letter_code
_entity_poly.pdbx_strand_id
1 'polypeptide(L)'
;MNIRDQVLAILNSPSKETFLLVMGHRLGIAARDVFAGDMQRGMRQAQACNEMMIAIFSQVRAMKDDGADGYPDSDFLSVLLGKADAGDARPHLRHAIESALLSVGAERTPEP
;
A
#
# COMPACT_ATOMS: atom_id res chain seq x y z
N MET A 1 -14.69 13.55 4.05
CA MET A 1 -13.89 12.52 4.75
C MET A 1 -12.47 12.58 4.23
N ASN A 2 -11.45 12.72 5.08
CA ASN A 2 -10.07 12.83 4.60
C ASN A 2 -9.52 11.43 4.19
N ILE A 3 -8.35 11.39 3.52
CA ILE A 3 -7.76 10.13 3.03
C ILE A 3 -7.41 9.15 4.16
N ARG A 4 -6.99 9.67 5.33
CA ARG A 4 -6.65 8.86 6.50
C ARG A 4 -7.88 8.13 7.03
N ASP A 5 -9.01 8.84 7.17
CA ASP A 5 -10.26 8.26 7.65
C ASP A 5 -10.77 7.17 6.69
N GLN A 6 -10.64 7.40 5.37
CA GLN A 6 -10.98 6.41 4.35
C GLN A 6 -10.14 5.14 4.46
N VAL A 7 -8.83 5.29 4.60
CA VAL A 7 -7.91 4.15 4.79
C VAL A 7 -8.28 3.39 6.06
N LEU A 8 -8.45 4.07 7.19
CA LEU A 8 -8.82 3.43 8.45
C LEU A 8 -10.17 2.70 8.35
N ALA A 9 -11.15 3.28 7.66
CA ALA A 9 -12.44 2.62 7.43
C ALA A 9 -12.29 1.34 6.59
N ILE A 10 -11.46 1.36 5.53
CA ILE A 10 -11.20 0.18 4.69
C ILE A 10 -10.43 -0.89 5.46
N LEU A 11 -9.43 -0.52 6.27
CA LEU A 11 -8.66 -1.47 7.08
C LEU A 11 -9.52 -2.17 8.15
N ASN A 12 -10.65 -1.59 8.54
CA ASN A 12 -11.63 -2.20 9.43
C ASN A 12 -12.79 -2.89 8.69
N SER A 13 -12.66 -3.14 7.38
CA SER A 13 -13.72 -3.71 6.55
C SER A 13 -13.29 -5.02 5.89
N PRO A 14 -14.24 -5.81 5.34
CA PRO A 14 -13.91 -7.01 4.56
C PRO A 14 -13.03 -6.72 3.33
N SER A 15 -13.04 -5.49 2.83
CA SER A 15 -12.23 -5.07 1.68
C SER A 15 -10.74 -4.86 2.00
N LYS A 16 -10.32 -5.04 3.26
CA LYS A 16 -8.93 -4.78 3.69
C LYS A 16 -7.90 -5.58 2.92
N GLU A 17 -8.15 -6.87 2.64
CA GLU A 17 -7.19 -7.71 1.92
C GLU A 17 -6.99 -7.20 0.49
N THR A 18 -8.08 -6.99 -0.26
CA THR A 18 -8.04 -6.44 -1.62
C THR A 18 -7.31 -5.09 -1.65
N PHE A 19 -7.62 -4.21 -0.70
CA PHE A 19 -6.96 -2.91 -0.59
C PHE A 19 -5.44 -3.04 -0.42
N LEU A 20 -4.99 -3.89 0.50
CA LEU A 20 -3.56 -4.13 0.75
C LEU A 20 -2.88 -4.76 -0.49
N LEU A 21 -3.52 -5.72 -1.14
CA LEU A 21 -2.98 -6.35 -2.36
C LEU A 21 -2.81 -5.34 -3.50
N VAL A 22 -3.80 -4.48 -3.73
CA VAL A 22 -3.72 -3.44 -4.76
C VAL A 22 -2.63 -2.41 -4.42
N MET A 23 -2.52 -1.99 -3.16
CA MET A 23 -1.43 -1.11 -2.73
C MET A 23 -0.06 -1.73 -3.03
N GLY A 24 0.15 -2.98 -2.61
CA GLY A 24 1.42 -3.70 -2.85
C GLY A 24 1.74 -3.81 -4.33
N HIS A 25 0.74 -4.13 -5.16
CA HIS A 25 0.90 -4.20 -6.61
C HIS A 25 1.32 -2.85 -7.23
N ARG A 26 0.67 -1.75 -6.82
CA ARG A 26 0.99 -0.39 -7.32
C ARG A 26 2.39 0.06 -6.92
N LEU A 27 2.82 -0.29 -5.71
CA LEU A 27 4.20 -0.04 -5.26
C LEU A 27 5.21 -0.85 -6.06
N GLY A 28 4.91 -2.11 -6.39
CA GLY A 28 5.75 -2.93 -7.26
C GLY A 28 5.92 -2.35 -8.67
N ILE A 29 4.84 -1.81 -9.26
CA ILE A 29 4.91 -1.08 -10.53
C ILE A 29 5.80 0.16 -10.39
N ALA A 30 5.56 0.99 -9.36
CA ALA A 30 6.33 2.19 -9.13
C ALA A 30 7.83 1.89 -8.96
N ALA A 31 8.18 0.82 -8.22
CA ALA A 31 9.57 0.41 -8.06
C ALA A 31 10.24 0.09 -9.40
N ARG A 32 9.57 -0.66 -10.26
CA ARG A 32 10.08 -1.01 -11.60
C ARG A 32 10.24 0.20 -12.50
N ASP A 33 9.22 1.07 -12.54
CA ASP A 33 9.19 2.22 -13.45
C ASP A 33 10.26 3.25 -13.05
N VAL A 34 10.44 3.47 -11.75
CA VAL A 34 11.45 4.38 -11.22
C VAL A 34 12.86 3.84 -11.41
N PHE A 35 13.05 2.51 -11.26
CA PHE A 35 14.34 1.86 -11.53
C PHE A 35 14.75 1.95 -13.00
N ALA A 36 13.79 1.91 -13.93
CA ALA A 36 14.04 2.06 -15.36
C ALA A 36 14.38 3.51 -15.79
N GLY A 37 14.15 4.49 -14.91
CA GLY A 37 14.42 5.91 -15.15
C GLY A 37 15.83 6.36 -14.73
N ASP A 38 15.92 7.50 -14.04
CA ASP A 38 17.19 8.03 -13.51
C ASP A 38 17.75 7.09 -12.41
N MET A 39 18.86 6.41 -12.70
CA MET A 39 19.44 5.38 -11.82
C MET A 39 19.76 5.87 -10.39
N GLN A 40 20.24 7.10 -10.20
CA GLN A 40 20.74 7.53 -8.88
C GLN A 40 19.60 7.88 -7.91
N ARG A 41 18.63 8.68 -8.36
CA ARG A 41 17.43 8.98 -7.56
C ARG A 41 16.45 7.80 -7.57
N GLY A 42 16.39 7.09 -8.69
CA GLY A 42 15.48 5.97 -8.87
C GLY A 42 15.79 4.78 -7.98
N MET A 43 17.06 4.51 -7.68
CA MET A 43 17.42 3.38 -6.83
C MET A 43 16.86 3.51 -5.40
N ARG A 44 16.93 4.70 -4.78
CA ARG A 44 16.38 4.92 -3.42
C ARG A 44 14.86 4.83 -3.38
N GLN A 45 14.19 5.45 -4.35
CA GLN A 45 12.73 5.40 -4.46
C GLN A 45 12.24 3.97 -4.74
N ALA A 46 12.91 3.25 -5.65
CA ALA A 46 12.59 1.86 -5.95
C ALA A 46 12.79 0.94 -4.74
N GLN A 47 13.88 1.14 -3.98
CA GLN A 47 14.10 0.42 -2.74
C GLN A 47 12.98 0.68 -1.73
N ALA A 48 12.62 1.94 -1.49
CA ALA A 48 11.53 2.26 -0.57
C ALA A 48 10.19 1.67 -1.00
N CYS A 49 9.86 1.73 -2.30
CA CYS A 49 8.66 1.08 -2.85
C CYS A 49 8.67 -0.44 -2.60
N ASN A 50 9.80 -1.11 -2.84
CA ASN A 50 9.96 -2.53 -2.56
C ASN A 50 9.82 -2.86 -1.07
N GLU A 51 10.43 -2.07 -0.18
CA GLU A 51 10.31 -2.28 1.26
C GLU A 51 8.90 -2.08 1.78
N MET A 52 8.16 -1.09 1.24
CA MET A 52 6.74 -0.90 1.54
C MET A 52 5.90 -2.08 1.05
N MET A 53 6.16 -2.57 -0.16
CA MET A 53 5.51 -3.77 -0.71
C MET A 53 5.76 -5.00 0.17
N ILE A 54 6.99 -5.20 0.64
CA ILE A 54 7.35 -6.30 1.56
C ILE A 54 6.58 -6.16 2.88
N ALA A 55 6.54 -4.96 3.47
CA ALA A 55 5.79 -4.72 4.70
C ALA A 55 4.29 -5.05 4.54
N ILE A 56 3.69 -4.64 3.42
CA ILE A 56 2.29 -4.98 3.08
C ILE A 56 2.12 -6.49 2.94
N PHE A 57 3.01 -7.16 2.20
CA PHE A 57 2.93 -8.60 1.98
C PHE A 57 3.05 -9.39 3.30
N SER A 58 3.93 -8.97 4.21
CA SER A 58 4.05 -9.57 5.53
C SER A 58 2.74 -9.50 6.32
N GLN A 59 2.04 -8.36 6.27
CA GLN A 59 0.75 -8.19 6.96
C GLN A 59 -0.35 -9.04 6.32
N VAL A 60 -0.44 -9.06 4.98
CA VAL A 60 -1.40 -9.90 4.24
C VAL A 60 -1.15 -11.39 4.51
N ARG A 61 0.12 -11.81 4.60
CA ARG A 61 0.48 -13.18 4.94
C ARG A 61 0.08 -13.53 6.38
N ALA A 62 0.39 -12.66 7.33
CA ALA A 62 0.00 -12.86 8.73
C ALA A 62 -1.53 -12.99 8.90
N MET A 63 -2.30 -12.19 8.15
CA MET A 63 -3.77 -12.32 8.11
C MET A 63 -4.25 -13.71 7.65
N LYS A 64 -3.48 -14.40 6.81
CA LYS A 64 -3.81 -15.75 6.29
C LYS A 64 -3.35 -16.85 7.23
N ASP A 65 -2.17 -16.69 7.82
CA ASP A 65 -1.52 -17.70 8.65
C ASP A 65 -2.10 -17.69 10.09
N ASP A 66 -2.30 -16.51 10.68
CA ASP A 66 -2.71 -16.33 12.09
C ASP A 66 -4.16 -15.85 12.26
N GLY A 67 -4.84 -15.57 11.15
CA GLY A 67 -6.17 -14.95 11.13
C GLY A 67 -6.12 -13.42 11.01
N ALA A 68 -7.22 -12.82 10.56
CA ALA A 68 -7.28 -11.40 10.21
C ALA A 68 -7.38 -10.43 11.41
N ASP A 69 -7.44 -10.94 12.63
CA ASP A 69 -7.58 -10.16 13.86
C ASP A 69 -6.23 -9.60 14.29
N GLY A 70 -6.19 -8.30 14.58
CA GLY A 70 -4.96 -7.59 14.93
C GLY A 70 -4.09 -7.17 13.72
N TYR A 71 -4.48 -7.56 12.50
CA TYR A 71 -3.75 -7.21 11.27
C TYR A 71 -4.59 -6.39 10.26
N PRO A 72 -3.97 -5.41 9.57
CA PRO A 72 -2.61 -4.93 9.83
C PRO A 72 -2.49 -4.27 11.21
N ASP A 73 -1.30 -4.38 11.82
CA ASP A 73 -1.06 -3.88 13.18
C ASP A 73 -1.12 -2.34 13.27
N SER A 74 -1.11 -1.82 14.50
CA SER A 74 -1.21 -0.37 14.76
C SER A 74 -0.06 0.44 14.17
N ASP A 75 1.10 -0.18 13.95
CA ASP A 75 2.31 0.48 13.49
C ASP A 75 2.43 0.47 11.97
N PHE A 76 1.65 -0.35 11.28
CA PHE A 76 1.65 -0.53 9.83
C PHE A 76 1.73 0.79 9.04
N LEU A 77 0.84 1.75 9.30
CA LEU A 77 0.84 3.03 8.57
C LEU A 77 2.10 3.86 8.86
N SER A 78 2.57 3.84 10.10
CA SER A 78 3.80 4.52 10.51
C SER A 78 5.03 3.90 9.83
N VAL A 79 5.07 2.57 9.71
CA VAL A 79 6.12 1.84 8.99
C VAL A 79 6.14 2.21 7.51
N LEU A 80 4.97 2.24 6.84
CA LEU A 80 4.90 2.65 5.43
C LEU A 80 5.36 4.10 5.22
N LEU A 81 4.92 5.02 6.08
CA LEU A 81 5.33 6.42 6.02
C LEU A 81 6.84 6.58 6.24
N GLY A 82 7.40 5.90 7.25
CA GLY A 82 8.84 5.96 7.52
C GLY A 82 9.68 5.45 6.35
N LYS A 83 9.23 4.38 5.69
CA LYS A 83 9.89 3.85 4.47
C LYS A 83 9.77 4.80 3.29
N ALA A 84 8.59 5.38 3.07
CA ALA A 84 8.39 6.39 2.04
C ALA A 84 9.29 7.60 2.25
N ASP A 85 9.44 8.07 3.49
CA ASP A 85 10.28 9.22 3.84
C ASP A 85 11.76 8.92 3.62
N ALA A 86 12.23 7.73 4.02
CA ALA A 86 13.62 7.32 3.85
C ALA A 86 14.06 7.27 2.38
N GLY A 87 13.13 6.94 1.47
CA GLY A 87 13.43 6.83 0.03
C GLY A 87 12.90 7.96 -0.85
N ASP A 88 12.36 9.05 -0.29
CA ASP A 88 11.68 10.11 -1.06
C ASP A 88 10.56 9.57 -1.98
N ALA A 89 9.79 8.61 -1.46
CA ALA A 89 8.77 7.84 -2.19
C ALA A 89 7.33 8.15 -1.72
N ARG A 90 7.11 9.25 -0.98
CA ARG A 90 5.76 9.70 -0.59
C ARG A 90 4.76 9.80 -1.76
N PRO A 91 5.13 10.32 -2.94
CA PRO A 91 4.22 10.37 -4.08
C PRO A 91 3.76 8.97 -4.52
N HIS A 92 4.64 7.98 -4.48
CA HIS A 92 4.35 6.59 -4.84
C HIS A 92 3.42 5.92 -3.83
N LEU A 93 3.67 6.12 -2.53
CA LEU A 93 2.79 5.64 -1.47
C LEU A 93 1.39 6.25 -1.58
N ARG A 94 1.31 7.57 -1.80
CA ARG A 94 0.03 8.26 -1.99
C ARG A 94 -0.74 7.72 -3.18
N HIS A 95 -0.07 7.59 -4.33
CA HIS A 95 -0.68 7.05 -5.54
C HIS A 95 -1.18 5.61 -5.35
N ALA A 96 -0.42 4.78 -4.64
CA ALA A 96 -0.83 3.41 -4.31
C ALA A 96 -2.08 3.39 -3.43
N ILE A 97 -2.17 4.25 -2.41
CA ILE A 97 -3.36 4.39 -1.55
C ILE A 97 -4.56 4.83 -2.39
N GLU A 98 -4.42 5.90 -3.17
CA GLU A 98 -5.51 6.45 -3.98
C GLU A 98 -6.01 5.43 -5.00
N SER A 99 -5.10 4.71 -5.66
CA SER A 99 -5.46 3.63 -6.60
C SER A 99 -6.18 2.48 -5.91
N ALA A 100 -5.73 2.08 -4.72
CA ALA A 100 -6.37 1.02 -3.96
C ALA A 100 -7.77 1.43 -3.49
N LEU A 101 -7.94 2.65 -2.99
CA LEU A 101 -9.26 3.21 -2.61
C LEU A 101 -10.23 3.20 -3.80
N LEU A 102 -9.77 3.54 -5.00
CA LEU A 102 -10.57 3.46 -6.22
C LEU A 102 -10.98 2.02 -6.54
N SER A 103 -10.06 1.05 -6.44
CA SER A 103 -10.36 -0.36 -6.71
C SER A 103 -11.42 -0.94 -5.76
N VAL A 104 -11.29 -0.73 -4.44
CA VAL A 104 -12.32 -1.22 -3.49
C VAL A 104 -13.60 -0.39 -3.53
N GLY A 105 -13.55 0.86 -3.99
CA GLY A 105 -14.75 1.65 -4.27
C GLY A 105 -15.54 1.13 -5.47
N ALA A 106 -14.85 0.73 -6.54
CA ALA A 106 -15.47 0.20 -7.75
C ALA A 106 -16.17 -1.15 -7.52
N GLU A 107 -15.64 -2.01 -6.65
CA GLU A 107 -16.26 -3.29 -6.27
C GLU A 107 -17.60 -3.14 -5.53
N ARG A 108 -17.92 -1.95 -4.98
CA ARG A 108 -19.18 -1.69 -4.27
C ARG A 108 -20.33 -1.22 -5.17
N THR A 109 -20.06 -0.91 -6.43
CA THR A 109 -21.07 -0.57 -7.44
C THR A 109 -21.12 -1.71 -8.45
N PRO A 110 -22.02 -2.69 -8.30
CA PRO A 110 -22.35 -3.54 -9.44
C PRO A 110 -22.93 -2.64 -10.54
N GLU A 111 -22.44 -2.79 -11.78
CA GLU A 111 -23.03 -2.14 -12.94
C GLU A 111 -24.54 -2.50 -13.05
N PRO A 112 -25.37 -1.59 -13.56
CA PRO A 112 -26.82 -1.74 -13.64
C PRO A 112 -27.29 -2.86 -14.58
#